data_AF-B7KBT9-F1
#
_entry.id   AF-B7KBT9-F1
#
_cell.length_a   1.000
_cell.length_b   1.000
_cell.length_c   1.000
_cell.angle_alpha   90.00
_cell.angle_beta   90.00
_cell.angle_gamma   90.00
#
_symmetry.space_group_name_H-M   'P 1'
#
loop_
_entity.id
_entity.type
_entity.pdbx_description
1 polymer ?
#
loop_
_entity_poly.entity_id
_entity_poly.type
_entity_poly.pdbx_seq_one_letter_code
_entity_poly.pdbx_strand_id
1 'polypeptide(L)'
;MRNKQVIEFLKALSTRSDLRQKFRTLPKEDVLSQAPNLGYQFSEQDFDDTIWELEGFMANLLGEPFDLTFSLWETMWGKYYLDYLIDNVIESFSEQQIEDFFNQEF
;
A
#
# COMPACT_ATOMS: atom_id res chain seq x y z
N MET A 1 1.98 13.43 1.93
CA MET A 1 3.42 13.31 2.32
C MET A 1 3.68 11.84 2.63
N ARG A 2 4.81 11.26 2.17
CA ARG A 2 5.14 9.84 2.49
C ARG A 2 5.11 9.59 3.99
N ASN A 3 4.39 8.56 4.42
CA ASN A 3 4.26 8.21 5.83
C ASN A 3 4.54 6.71 6.07
N LYS A 4 5.57 6.43 6.87
CA LYS A 4 5.98 5.05 7.24
C LYS A 4 4.85 4.25 7.87
N GLN A 5 3.97 4.90 8.64
CA GLN A 5 2.89 4.22 9.34
C GLN A 5 1.84 3.62 8.39
N VAL A 6 1.73 4.10 7.15
CA VAL A 6 0.87 3.50 6.12
C VAL A 6 1.37 2.12 5.73
N ILE A 7 2.66 1.98 5.45
CA ILE A 7 3.28 0.70 5.09
C ILE A 7 3.25 -0.26 6.29
N GLU A 8 3.54 0.23 7.49
CA GLU A 8 3.47 -0.58 8.71
C GLU A 8 2.05 -1.08 8.99
N PHE A 9 1.03 -0.25 8.77
CA PHE A 9 -0.37 -0.64 8.87
C PHE A 9 -0.72 -1.76 7.88
N LEU A 10 -0.33 -1.64 6.60
CA LEU A 10 -0.60 -2.67 5.61
C LEU A 10 0.18 -3.98 5.87
N LYS A 11 1.42 -3.90 6.35
CA LYS A 11 2.18 -5.07 6.83
C LYS A 11 1.51 -5.74 8.04
N ALA A 12 0.96 -4.96 8.96
CA ALA A 12 0.21 -5.52 10.08
C ALA A 12 -1.05 -6.26 9.58
N LEU A 13 -1.74 -5.73 8.56
CA LEU A 13 -2.88 -6.40 7.96
C LEU A 13 -2.50 -7.66 7.17
N SER A 14 -1.31 -7.72 6.56
CA SER A 14 -0.86 -8.93 5.85
C SER A 14 -0.64 -10.11 6.81
N THR A 15 -0.15 -9.83 8.02
CA THR A 15 0.07 -10.86 9.06
C THR A 15 -1.20 -11.21 9.86
N ARG A 16 -2.28 -10.42 9.72
CA ARG A 16 -3.54 -10.58 10.45
C ARG A 16 -4.70 -10.94 9.53
N SER A 17 -4.81 -12.23 9.23
CA SER A 17 -5.86 -12.76 8.33
C SER A 17 -7.28 -12.48 8.82
N ASP A 18 -7.50 -12.37 10.14
CA ASP A 18 -8.76 -12.00 10.77
C ASP A 18 -9.21 -10.59 10.36
N LEU A 19 -8.31 -9.61 10.51
CA LEU A 19 -8.58 -8.22 10.16
C LEU A 19 -8.67 -8.04 8.65
N ARG A 20 -7.79 -8.69 7.89
CA ARG A 20 -7.80 -8.64 6.43
C ARG A 20 -9.13 -9.13 5.85
N GLN A 21 -9.65 -10.27 6.31
CA GLN A 21 -10.94 -10.79 5.85
C GLN A 21 -12.11 -9.86 6.22
N LYS A 22 -12.04 -9.22 7.38
CA LYS A 22 -13.05 -8.26 7.83
C LYS A 22 -13.00 -6.96 7.04
N PHE A 23 -11.82 -6.45 6.73
CA PHE A 23 -11.62 -5.13 6.14
C PHE A 23 -11.67 -5.12 4.62
N ARG A 24 -11.37 -6.24 3.94
CA ARG A 24 -11.30 -6.28 2.47
C ARG A 24 -12.59 -5.86 1.76
N THR A 25 -13.76 -6.04 2.39
CA THR A 25 -15.06 -5.67 1.82
C THR A 25 -15.54 -4.27 2.25
N LEU A 26 -14.80 -3.61 3.14
CA LEU A 26 -15.16 -2.27 3.61
C LEU A 26 -14.68 -1.20 2.62
N PRO A 27 -15.39 -0.07 2.53
CA PRO A 27 -14.88 1.12 1.87
C PRO A 27 -13.51 1.54 2.42
N LYS A 28 -12.68 2.17 1.57
CA LYS A 28 -11.34 2.66 1.95
C LYS A 28 -11.39 3.48 3.24
N GLU A 29 -12.26 4.48 3.29
CA GLU A 29 -12.46 5.38 4.45
C GLU A 29 -12.72 4.61 5.76
N ASP A 30 -13.58 3.59 5.70
CA ASP A 30 -13.90 2.74 6.85
C ASP A 30 -12.68 1.94 7.31
N VAL A 31 -11.87 1.41 6.38
CA VAL A 31 -10.61 0.73 6.72
C VAL A 31 -9.62 1.69 7.37
N LEU A 32 -9.43 2.88 6.79
CA LEU A 32 -8.48 3.87 7.31
C LEU A 32 -8.89 4.40 8.69
N SER A 33 -10.20 4.51 8.95
CA SER A 33 -10.71 4.87 10.28
C SER A 33 -10.36 3.87 11.39
N GLN A 34 -9.97 2.64 11.04
CA GLN A 34 -9.52 1.64 12.01
C GLN A 34 -8.03 1.78 12.36
N ALA A 35 -7.24 2.51 11.57
CA ALA A 35 -5.80 2.66 11.78
C ALA A 35 -5.45 3.17 13.19
N PRO A 36 -6.12 4.20 13.75
CA PRO A 36 -5.86 4.67 15.12
C PRO A 36 -6.11 3.61 16.20
N ASN A 37 -7.11 2.74 16.01
CA ASN A 37 -7.41 1.65 16.95
C ASN A 37 -6.31 0.57 16.96
N LEU A 38 -5.50 0.52 15.90
CA LEU A 38 -4.35 -0.37 15.77
C LEU A 38 -3.02 0.32 16.11
N GLY A 39 -3.06 1.59 16.54
CA GLY A 39 -1.87 2.36 16.95
C GLY A 39 -1.22 3.16 15.83
N TYR A 40 -1.83 3.24 14.64
CA TYR A 40 -1.31 3.99 13.50
C TYR A 40 -2.03 5.33 13.32
N GLN A 41 -1.28 6.37 12.99
CA GLN A 41 -1.74 7.73 12.79
C GLN A 41 -1.25 8.27 11.44
N PHE A 42 -2.17 8.39 10.51
CA PHE A 42 -1.98 9.00 9.20
C PHE A 42 -3.33 9.50 8.67
N SER A 43 -3.30 10.49 7.78
CA SER A 43 -4.50 10.96 7.08
C SER A 43 -4.78 10.12 5.82
N GLU A 44 -5.98 10.22 5.27
CA GLU A 44 -6.27 9.61 3.96
C GLU A 44 -5.35 10.15 2.86
N GLN A 45 -5.01 11.44 2.90
CA GLN A 45 -4.05 12.02 1.96
C GLN A 45 -2.66 11.38 2.11
N ASP A 46 -2.20 11.13 3.34
CA ASP A 46 -0.91 10.44 3.56
C ASP A 46 -0.95 9.01 3.01
N PHE A 47 -2.09 8.34 3.13
CA PHE A 47 -2.30 7.01 2.57
C PHE A 47 -2.22 7.05 1.04
N ASP A 48 -3.04 7.89 0.40
CA ASP A 48 -3.12 7.99 -1.05
C ASP A 48 -1.77 8.41 -1.66
N ASP A 49 -1.11 9.42 -1.09
CA ASP A 49 0.23 9.87 -1.53
C ASP A 49 1.26 8.75 -1.39
N THR A 50 1.27 8.06 -0.25
CA THR A 50 2.26 7.00 0.01
C THR A 50 2.07 5.83 -0.95
N ILE A 51 0.83 5.40 -1.19
CA ILE A 51 0.55 4.30 -2.13
C ILE A 51 0.90 4.71 -3.56
N TRP A 52 0.51 5.91 -4.00
CA TRP A 52 0.80 6.41 -5.33
C TRP A 52 2.32 6.48 -5.61
N GLU A 53 3.07 7.07 -4.68
CA GLU A 53 4.53 7.16 -4.79
C GLU A 53 5.20 5.77 -4.71
N LEU A 54 4.66 4.86 -3.89
CA LEU A 54 5.18 3.50 -3.75
C LEU A 54 4.96 2.67 -5.03
N GLU A 55 3.80 2.79 -5.67
CA GLU A 55 3.53 2.16 -6.97
C GLU A 55 4.44 2.74 -8.06
N GLY A 56 4.66 4.05 -8.08
CA GLY A 56 5.61 4.69 -9.01
C GLY A 56 7.05 4.22 -8.78
N PHE A 57 7.45 4.04 -7.53
CA PHE A 57 8.75 3.45 -7.20
C PHE A 57 8.85 2.00 -7.69
N MET A 58 7.77 1.21 -7.57
CA MET A 58 7.73 -0.14 -8.13
C MET A 58 7.89 -0.15 -9.65
N ALA A 59 7.16 0.72 -10.36
CA ALA A 59 7.27 0.84 -11.80
C ALA A 59 8.73 1.14 -12.23
N ASN A 60 9.41 2.04 -11.53
CA ASN A 60 10.83 2.32 -11.74
C ASN A 60 11.72 1.10 -11.52
N LEU A 61 11.47 0.30 -10.47
CA LEU A 61 12.22 -0.95 -10.22
C LEU A 61 11.98 -2.01 -11.30
N LEU A 62 10.76 -2.07 -11.85
CA LEU A 62 10.40 -2.99 -12.94
C LEU A 62 10.87 -2.50 -14.31
N GLY A 63 11.33 -1.25 -14.41
CA GLY A 63 11.71 -0.63 -15.68
C GLY A 63 10.50 -0.33 -16.59
N GLU A 64 9.33 -0.14 -15.98
CA GLU A 64 8.06 0.14 -16.67
C GLU A 64 7.67 1.61 -16.48
N PRO A 65 6.95 2.21 -17.45
CA PRO A 65 6.38 3.53 -17.26
C PRO A 65 5.28 3.47 -16.19
N PHE A 66 5.27 4.45 -15.27
CA PHE A 66 4.15 4.62 -14.34
C PHE A 66 3.03 5.43 -15.01
N ASP A 67 2.30 4.78 -15.91
CA ASP A 67 1.17 5.32 -16.63
C ASP A 67 0.00 4.33 -16.72
N LEU A 68 -0.99 4.60 -17.57
CA LEU A 68 -2.18 3.75 -17.75
C LEU A 68 -1.87 2.32 -18.22
N THR A 69 -0.62 2.03 -18.60
CA THR A 69 -0.15 0.71 -19.02
C THR A 69 0.59 -0.05 -17.93
N PHE A 70 0.68 0.51 -16.71
CA PHE A 70 1.39 -0.13 -15.61
C PHE A 70 0.82 -1.51 -15.28
N SER A 71 1.64 -2.54 -15.46
CA SER A 71 1.20 -3.95 -15.47
C SER A 71 0.61 -4.40 -14.12
N LEU A 72 1.05 -3.80 -13.01
CA LEU A 72 0.59 -4.15 -11.68
C LEU A 72 -0.91 -3.88 -11.51
N TRP A 73 -1.44 -2.82 -12.11
CA TRP A 73 -2.86 -2.47 -11.98
C TRP A 73 -3.80 -3.50 -12.61
N GLU A 74 -3.34 -4.28 -13.59
CA GLU A 74 -4.10 -5.41 -14.13
C GLU A 74 -4.35 -6.49 -13.06
N THR A 75 -3.44 -6.63 -12.09
CA THR A 75 -3.57 -7.60 -10.99
C THR A 75 -4.66 -7.22 -9.98
N MET A 76 -5.15 -5.98 -10.00
CA MET A 76 -6.24 -5.49 -9.16
C MET A 76 -7.60 -6.00 -9.66
N TRP A 77 -7.74 -6.35 -10.94
CA TRP A 77 -9.03 -6.66 -11.53
C TRP A 77 -9.67 -7.92 -10.91
N GLY A 78 -10.90 -7.75 -10.42
CA GLY A 78 -11.64 -8.82 -9.75
C GLY A 78 -11.16 -9.13 -8.32
N LYS A 79 -10.23 -8.35 -7.76
CA LYS A 79 -9.76 -8.46 -6.37
C LYS A 79 -10.26 -7.29 -5.52
N TYR A 80 -10.27 -7.48 -4.20
CA TYR A 80 -10.47 -6.38 -3.28
C TYR A 80 -9.24 -5.48 -3.26
N TYR A 81 -9.45 -4.16 -3.21
CA TYR A 81 -8.35 -3.18 -3.22
C TYR A 81 -7.34 -3.44 -2.10
N LEU A 82 -7.80 -3.75 -0.89
CA LEU A 82 -6.92 -4.10 0.23
C LEU A 82 -6.08 -5.35 -0.04
N ASP A 83 -6.67 -6.36 -0.68
CA ASP A 83 -5.95 -7.60 -1.03
C ASP A 83 -4.88 -7.32 -2.09
N TYR A 84 -5.19 -6.48 -3.09
CA TYR A 84 -4.22 -5.99 -4.06
C TYR A 84 -3.05 -5.26 -3.39
N LEU A 85 -3.33 -4.29 -2.50
CA LEU A 85 -2.27 -3.54 -1.82
C LEU A 85 -1.36 -4.47 -1.02
N ILE A 86 -1.93 -5.45 -0.32
CA ILE A 86 -1.13 -6.38 0.48
C ILE A 86 -0.32 -7.31 -0.43
N ASP A 87 -0.98 -8.05 -1.32
CA ASP A 87 -0.38 -9.16 -2.06
C ASP A 87 0.51 -8.69 -3.22
N ASN A 88 0.18 -7.54 -3.82
CA ASN A 88 0.80 -7.08 -5.05
C ASN A 88 1.69 -5.85 -4.83
N VAL A 89 1.37 -4.98 -3.86
CA VAL A 89 2.21 -3.80 -3.57
C VAL A 89 3.18 -4.10 -2.44
N ILE A 90 2.69 -4.39 -1.23
CA ILE A 90 3.53 -4.50 -0.04
C ILE A 90 4.43 -5.75 -0.07
N GLU A 91 3.89 -6.91 -0.43
CA GLU A 91 4.67 -8.16 -0.48
C GLU A 91 5.72 -8.20 -1.60
N SER A 92 5.62 -7.31 -2.59
CA SER A 92 6.59 -7.19 -3.69
C SER A 92 7.89 -6.47 -3.30
N PHE A 93 7.93 -5.80 -2.14
CA PHE A 93 9.11 -5.10 -1.67
C PHE A 93 9.84 -5.84 -0.55
N SER A 94 11.16 -5.91 -0.66
CA SER A 94 12.04 -6.21 0.47
C SER A 94 12.10 -5.03 1.46
N GLU A 95 12.53 -5.31 2.70
CA GLU A 95 12.73 -4.25 3.70
C GLU A 95 13.72 -3.19 3.23
N GLN A 96 14.81 -3.59 2.56
CA GLN A 96 15.78 -2.65 1.99
C GLN A 96 15.15 -1.73 0.96
N GLN A 97 14.31 -2.26 0.06
CA GLN A 97 13.64 -1.43 -0.95
C GLN A 97 12.64 -0.45 -0.32
N ILE A 98 11.99 -0.83 0.79
CA ILE A 98 11.13 0.08 1.55
C ILE A 98 11.96 1.19 2.21
N GLU A 99 13.14 0.87 2.74
CA GLU A 99 14.06 1.89 3.25
C GLU A 99 14.52 2.84 2.15
N ASP A 100 14.92 2.30 1.00
CA ASP A 100 15.33 3.08 -0.17
C ASP A 100 14.21 4.00 -0.64
N PHE A 101 12.96 3.51 -0.65
CA PHE A 101 11.78 4.31 -0.97
C PHE A 101 11.63 5.53 -0.06
N PHE A 102 11.94 5.44 1.25
CA PHE A 102 11.88 6.60 2.15
C PHE A 102 13.11 7.52 2.06
N ASN A 103 14.24 6.99 1.58
CA ASN A 103 15.50 7.73 1.48
C ASN A 103 15.66 8.48 0.15
N GLN A 104 14.84 8.17 -0.87
CA GLN A 104 14.86 8.90 -2.13
C GLN A 104 14.33 10.34 -1.97
N GLU A 105 15.13 11.31 -2.42
CA GLU A 105 14.67 12.68 -2.69
C GLU A 105 14.22 12.74 -4.16
N PHE A 106 12.94 13.00 -4.39
CA PHE A 106 12.36 13.22 -5.71
C PHE A 106 12.15 14.71 -5.95
#